data_AF-A0AAJ5K637-F1
#
_entry.id   AF-A0AAJ5K637-F1
#
_cell.length_a   1.000
_cell.length_b   1.000
_cell.length_c   1.000
_cell.angle_alpha   90.00
_cell.angle_beta   90.00
_cell.angle_gamma   90.00
#
_symmetry.space_group_name_H-M   'P 1'
#
loop_
_entity.id
_entity.type
_entity.pdbx_description
1 polymer ?
#
loop_
_entity_poly.entity_id
_entity_poly.type
_entity_poly.pdbx_seq_one_letter_code
_entity_poly.pdbx_strand_id
1 'polypeptide(L)'
;MIAELPGFRHPLAELVGWDERVRLMVRPRRFEHVLRVAELACRIARANGLDEARAYAAGILHDIARDLPDAELLRLAPPECPIDSAHPLALHGRAARTLLERWGYADRVVLEAVEDHTTGPRGGNPVAACVYVADVSEPGRGVNDDIRELALRDLEAALNCAIVSKVTYLQGRGIQVHPRTLRAYQALSCGGQPAVVTAPAGGALAPTAPDPHPPT
;
A
#
# COMPACT_ATOMS: atom_id res chain seq x y z
N MET A 1 -2.87 23.30 10.41
CA MET A 1 -1.63 24.08 10.63
C MET A 1 -0.50 23.07 10.71
N ILE A 2 0.27 22.92 9.64
CA ILE A 2 1.44 22.03 9.62
C ILE A 2 2.55 22.77 10.39
N ALA A 3 3.05 22.17 11.47
CA ALA A 3 4.11 22.75 12.27
C ALA A 3 5.43 22.72 11.47
N GLU A 4 6.01 23.89 11.22
CA GLU A 4 7.31 23.99 10.56
C GLU A 4 8.43 23.60 11.54
N LEU A 5 9.13 22.51 11.23
CA LEU A 5 10.37 22.11 11.90
C LEU A 5 11.56 22.87 11.28
N PRO A 6 12.44 23.51 12.08
CA PRO A 6 13.51 24.34 11.55
C PRO A 6 14.56 23.49 10.82
N GLY A 7 14.88 23.89 9.58
CA GLY A 7 15.86 23.23 8.71
C GLY A 7 15.26 22.41 7.56
N PHE A 8 13.94 22.22 7.54
CA PHE A 8 13.25 21.54 6.44
C PHE A 8 12.95 22.54 5.31
N ARG A 9 13.65 22.43 4.16
CA ARG A 9 13.10 22.99 2.92
C ARG A 9 11.91 22.13 2.55
N HIS A 10 10.71 22.65 2.76
CA HIS A 10 9.49 21.90 2.46
C HIS A 10 9.52 21.50 0.98
N PRO A 11 9.38 20.20 0.64
CA PRO A 11 9.39 19.71 -0.75
C PRO A 11 8.20 20.17 -1.61
N LEU A 12 7.48 21.21 -1.17
CA LEU A 12 6.22 21.67 -1.73
C LEU A 12 6.33 22.35 -3.08
N ALA A 13 7.51 22.80 -3.52
CA ALA A 13 7.62 23.56 -4.77
C ALA A 13 7.06 22.78 -5.98
N GLU A 14 7.20 21.45 -5.98
CA GLU A 14 6.66 20.57 -7.05
C GLU A 14 5.24 20.05 -6.76
N LEU A 15 4.72 20.25 -5.54
CA LEU A 15 3.40 19.81 -5.11
C LEU A 15 2.34 20.91 -5.10
N VAL A 16 2.71 22.17 -5.36
CA VAL A 16 1.78 23.31 -5.30
C VAL A 16 0.52 23.02 -6.13
N GLY A 17 -0.62 22.90 -5.46
CA GLY A 17 -1.93 22.69 -6.07
C GLY A 17 -2.29 21.22 -6.34
N TRP A 18 -1.36 20.28 -6.20
CA TRP A 18 -1.65 18.85 -6.30
C TRP A 18 -2.38 18.32 -5.06
N ASP A 19 -1.98 18.77 -3.88
CA ASP A 19 -2.64 18.46 -2.60
C ASP A 19 -4.11 18.91 -2.59
N GLU A 20 -4.40 20.12 -3.10
CA GLU A 20 -5.78 20.61 -3.23
C GLU A 20 -6.58 19.79 -4.25
N ARG A 21 -5.97 19.40 -5.38
CA ARG A 21 -6.62 18.50 -6.33
C ARG A 21 -6.99 17.17 -5.68
N VAL A 22 -6.09 16.56 -4.91
CA VAL A 22 -6.37 15.31 -4.19
C VAL A 22 -7.51 15.53 -3.21
N ARG A 23 -7.48 16.60 -2.41
CA ARG A 23 -8.53 16.96 -1.45
C ARG A 23 -9.92 17.05 -2.09
N LEU A 24 -10.02 17.56 -3.31
CA LEU A 24 -11.28 17.68 -4.06
C LEU A 24 -11.73 16.36 -4.69
N MET A 25 -10.81 15.43 -4.96
CA MET A 25 -11.07 14.16 -5.63
C MET A 25 -11.46 13.03 -4.68
N VAL A 26 -11.15 13.15 -3.38
CA VAL A 26 -11.37 12.10 -2.39
C VAL A 26 -12.23 12.58 -1.22
N ARG A 27 -12.87 11.63 -0.52
CA ARG A 27 -13.67 11.93 0.67
C ARG A 27 -12.79 12.49 1.80
N PRO A 28 -13.34 13.29 2.73
CA PRO A 28 -12.54 13.92 3.80
C PRO A 28 -11.68 12.94 4.62
N ARG A 29 -12.24 11.80 5.03
CA ARG A 29 -11.48 10.75 5.76
C ARG A 29 -10.34 10.15 4.93
N ARG A 30 -10.50 10.07 3.61
CA ARG A 30 -9.46 9.60 2.70
C ARG A 30 -8.35 10.63 2.57
N PHE A 31 -8.69 11.91 2.55
CA PHE A 31 -7.69 12.96 2.54
C PHE A 31 -6.84 12.97 3.83
N GLU A 32 -7.46 12.76 5.00
CA GLU A 32 -6.71 12.59 6.26
C GLU A 32 -5.75 11.39 6.21
N HIS A 33 -6.18 10.26 5.62
CA HIS A 33 -5.33 9.11 5.35
C HIS A 33 -4.14 9.49 4.45
N VAL A 34 -4.40 10.17 3.33
CA VAL A 34 -3.37 10.65 2.40
C VAL A 34 -2.30 11.49 3.10
N LEU A 35 -2.71 12.42 3.96
CA LEU A 35 -1.76 13.26 4.70
C LEU A 35 -0.86 12.42 5.64
N ARG A 36 -1.44 11.46 6.37
CA ARG A 36 -0.67 10.58 7.26
C ARG A 36 0.27 9.65 6.49
N VAL A 37 -0.15 9.15 5.33
CA VAL A 37 0.71 8.37 4.42
C VAL A 37 1.88 9.21 3.91
N ALA A 38 1.63 10.44 3.46
CA ALA A 38 2.67 11.34 2.98
C ALA A 38 3.71 11.66 4.06
N GLU A 39 3.26 12.00 5.27
CA GLU A 39 4.13 12.26 6.41
C GLU A 39 4.97 11.03 6.79
N LEU A 40 4.34 9.85 6.85
CA LEU A 40 5.05 8.63 7.20
C LEU A 40 6.04 8.21 6.10
N ALA A 41 5.65 8.28 4.83
CA ALA A 41 6.53 7.96 3.70
C ALA A 41 7.77 8.87 3.68
N CYS A 42 7.59 10.17 3.95
CA CYS A 42 8.69 11.13 4.10
C CYS A 42 9.64 10.74 5.24
N ARG A 43 9.10 10.35 6.41
CA ARG A 43 9.91 9.93 7.57
C ARG A 43 10.67 8.64 7.29
N ILE A 44 10.02 7.66 6.65
CA ILE A 44 10.67 6.41 6.23
C ILE A 44 11.80 6.73 5.25
N ALA A 45 11.55 7.56 4.24
CA ALA A 45 12.58 7.94 3.28
C ALA A 45 13.78 8.60 3.95
N ARG A 46 13.55 9.58 4.84
CA ARG A 46 14.61 10.24 5.62
C ARG A 46 15.46 9.23 6.40
N ALA A 47 14.81 8.34 7.13
CA ALA A 47 15.49 7.39 8.00
C ALA A 47 16.36 6.38 7.23
N ASN A 48 16.05 6.15 5.95
CA ASN A 48 16.76 5.23 5.07
C ASN A 48 17.66 5.96 4.05
N GLY A 49 17.87 7.28 4.20
CA GLY A 49 18.73 8.06 3.29
C GLY A 49 18.20 8.19 1.86
N LEU A 50 16.89 8.17 1.69
CA LEU A 50 16.18 8.26 0.40
C LEU A 50 15.62 9.66 0.15
N ASP A 51 15.10 9.89 -1.06
CA ASP A 51 14.49 11.15 -1.46
C ASP A 51 13.16 11.41 -0.73
N GLU A 52 13.23 12.23 0.31
CA GLU A 52 12.09 12.64 1.14
C GLU A 52 11.01 13.35 0.34
N ALA A 53 11.40 14.17 -0.64
CA ALA A 53 10.50 15.00 -1.42
C ALA A 53 9.61 14.13 -2.31
N ARG A 54 10.22 13.18 -3.02
CA ARG A 54 9.50 12.22 -3.85
C ARG A 54 8.64 11.27 -3.03
N ALA A 55 9.11 10.82 -1.87
CA ALA A 55 8.30 9.98 -0.99
C ALA A 55 7.07 10.70 -0.44
N TYR A 56 7.23 11.95 -0.02
CA TYR A 56 6.11 12.78 0.39
C TYR A 56 5.12 13.01 -0.76
N ALA A 57 5.62 13.37 -1.95
CA ALA A 57 4.78 13.61 -3.13
C ALA A 57 4.00 12.38 -3.56
N ALA A 58 4.66 11.22 -3.63
CA ALA A 58 3.99 9.96 -3.94
C ALA A 58 2.94 9.60 -2.89
N GLY A 59 3.21 9.85 -1.60
CA GLY A 59 2.23 9.69 -0.53
C GLY A 59 1.02 10.61 -0.67
N ILE A 60 1.18 11.86 -1.11
CA ILE A 60 0.05 12.76 -1.40
C ILE A 60 -0.79 12.25 -2.57
N LEU A 61 -0.14 11.72 -3.61
CA LEU A 61 -0.78 11.43 -4.89
C LEU A 61 -1.36 10.00 -4.99
N HIS A 62 -0.95 9.07 -4.12
CA HIS A 62 -1.24 7.63 -4.29
C HIS A 62 -2.73 7.31 -4.49
N ASP A 63 -3.59 7.95 -3.67
CA ASP A 63 -5.02 7.65 -3.59
C ASP A 63 -5.89 8.64 -4.40
N ILE A 64 -5.32 9.46 -5.30
CA ILE A 64 -6.07 10.50 -6.03
C ILE A 64 -7.24 9.96 -6.88
N ALA A 65 -7.13 8.71 -7.33
CA ALA A 65 -8.18 8.03 -8.10
C ALA A 65 -9.06 7.10 -7.24
N ARG A 66 -8.84 7.07 -5.91
CA ARG A 66 -9.41 6.05 -5.01
C ARG A 66 -10.93 6.01 -4.98
N ASP A 67 -11.55 7.19 -5.03
CA ASP A 67 -13.02 7.35 -4.90
C ASP A 67 -13.71 7.52 -6.27
N LEU A 68 -13.00 7.28 -7.37
CA LEU A 68 -13.60 7.27 -8.70
C LEU A 68 -14.54 6.08 -8.89
N PRO A 69 -15.61 6.21 -9.70
CA PRO A 69 -16.47 5.08 -10.05
C PRO A 69 -15.72 3.96 -10.77
N ASP A 70 -16.15 2.72 -10.59
CA ASP A 70 -15.55 1.54 -11.23
C ASP A 70 -15.38 1.67 -12.75
N ALA A 71 -16.37 2.23 -13.44
CA ALA A 71 -16.30 2.47 -14.89
C ALA A 71 -15.15 3.42 -15.26
N GLU A 72 -14.88 4.42 -14.43
CA GLU A 72 -13.78 5.37 -14.65
C GLU A 72 -12.42 4.74 -14.32
N LEU A 73 -12.34 3.91 -13.27
CA LEU A 73 -11.14 3.13 -12.96
C LEU A 73 -10.77 2.20 -14.12
N LEU A 74 -11.74 1.47 -14.68
CA LEU A 74 -11.54 0.59 -15.83
C LEU A 74 -11.13 1.36 -17.10
N ARG A 75 -11.67 2.57 -17.30
CA ARG A 75 -11.32 3.43 -18.43
C ARG A 75 -9.91 4.01 -18.32
N LEU A 76 -9.49 4.37 -17.10
CA LEU A 76 -8.16 4.92 -16.84
C LEU A 76 -7.08 3.83 -16.79
N ALA A 77 -7.42 2.64 -16.32
CA ALA A 77 -6.49 1.53 -16.20
C ALA A 77 -7.14 0.23 -16.73
N PRO A 78 -6.90 -0.12 -18.02
CA PRO A 78 -7.44 -1.34 -18.59
C PRO A 78 -7.02 -2.58 -17.79
N PRO A 79 -7.94 -3.54 -17.55
CA PRO A 79 -7.64 -4.79 -16.85
C PRO A 79 -6.45 -5.54 -17.43
N GLU A 80 -5.53 -5.98 -16.58
CA GLU A 80 -4.42 -6.87 -16.94
C GLU A 80 -4.70 -8.32 -16.51
N CYS A 81 -5.67 -8.53 -15.62
CA CYS A 81 -6.08 -9.86 -15.15
C CYS A 81 -7.57 -9.91 -14.77
N PRO A 82 -8.15 -11.11 -14.55
CA PRO A 82 -9.56 -11.24 -14.18
C PRO A 82 -9.96 -10.49 -12.89
N ILE A 83 -9.02 -10.38 -11.92
CA ILE A 83 -9.26 -9.67 -10.65
C ILE A 83 -9.53 -8.19 -10.91
N ASP A 84 -8.85 -7.57 -11.87
CA ASP A 84 -9.06 -6.15 -12.19
C ASP A 84 -10.48 -5.88 -12.70
N SER A 85 -11.05 -6.83 -13.44
CA SER A 85 -12.43 -6.73 -13.93
C SER A 85 -13.45 -7.02 -12.83
N ALA A 86 -13.16 -8.01 -11.97
CA ALA A 86 -14.05 -8.40 -10.87
C ALA A 86 -14.03 -7.39 -9.70
N HIS A 87 -12.90 -6.71 -9.50
CA HIS A 87 -12.66 -5.77 -8.41
C HIS A 87 -11.93 -4.52 -8.92
N PRO A 88 -12.62 -3.63 -9.69
CA PRO A 88 -12.00 -2.44 -10.31
C PRO A 88 -11.29 -1.53 -9.32
N LEU A 89 -11.71 -1.54 -8.07
CA LEU A 89 -11.08 -0.79 -6.98
C LEU A 89 -9.59 -1.14 -6.77
N ALA A 90 -9.08 -2.29 -7.23
CA ALA A 90 -7.65 -2.61 -7.22
C ALA A 90 -6.82 -1.73 -8.19
N LEU A 91 -7.47 -1.18 -9.21
CA LEU A 91 -6.86 -0.41 -10.29
C LEU A 91 -6.49 1.03 -9.91
N HIS A 92 -6.94 1.54 -8.75
CA HIS A 92 -6.80 2.96 -8.43
C HIS A 92 -5.35 3.49 -8.46
N GLY A 93 -4.33 2.69 -8.16
CA GLY A 93 -2.93 3.10 -8.35
C GLY A 93 -2.57 3.35 -9.83
N ARG A 94 -2.91 2.40 -10.72
CA ARG A 94 -2.71 2.55 -12.17
C ARG A 94 -3.57 3.67 -12.78
N ALA A 95 -4.80 3.82 -12.28
CA ALA A 95 -5.69 4.89 -12.69
C ALA A 95 -5.16 6.26 -12.24
N ALA A 96 -4.66 6.35 -11.00
CA ALA A 96 -4.00 7.54 -10.46
C ALA A 96 -2.81 7.95 -11.32
N ARG A 97 -1.91 7.01 -11.65
CA ARG A 97 -0.80 7.27 -12.58
C ARG A 97 -1.29 7.89 -13.89
N THR A 98 -2.24 7.23 -14.57
CA THR A 98 -2.75 7.67 -15.87
C THR A 98 -3.39 9.06 -15.78
N LEU A 99 -4.12 9.33 -14.69
CA LEU A 99 -4.76 10.61 -14.44
C LEU A 99 -3.72 11.73 -14.22
N LEU A 100 -2.68 11.47 -13.45
CA LEU A 100 -1.58 12.40 -13.18
C LEU A 100 -0.80 12.74 -14.45
N GLU A 101 -0.45 11.73 -15.25
CA GLU A 101 0.22 11.93 -16.54
C GLU A 101 -0.63 12.81 -17.48
N ARG A 102 -1.95 12.57 -17.55
CA ARG A 102 -2.88 13.42 -18.33
C ARG A 102 -2.99 14.86 -17.81
N TRP A 103 -2.75 15.07 -16.52
CA TRP A 103 -2.72 16.38 -15.89
C TRP A 103 -1.33 17.03 -15.90
N GLY A 104 -0.34 16.40 -16.55
CA GLY A 104 0.98 16.98 -16.77
C GLY A 104 2.01 16.70 -15.68
N TYR A 105 1.71 15.80 -14.73
CA TYR A 105 2.72 15.34 -13.77
C TYR A 105 3.72 14.42 -14.47
N ALA A 106 5.02 14.62 -14.23
CA ALA A 106 6.08 13.99 -15.04
C ALA A 106 7.17 13.25 -14.25
N ASP A 107 7.22 13.37 -12.92
CA ASP A 107 8.24 12.66 -12.14
C ASP A 107 7.96 11.15 -12.14
N ARG A 108 8.79 10.40 -12.85
CA ARG A 108 8.62 8.96 -13.04
C ARG A 108 8.76 8.15 -11.75
N VAL A 109 9.63 8.57 -10.83
CA VAL A 109 9.83 7.88 -9.56
C VAL A 109 8.56 7.96 -8.72
N VAL A 110 7.93 9.12 -8.70
CA VAL A 110 6.65 9.33 -8.02
C VAL A 110 5.51 8.61 -8.72
N LEU A 111 5.41 8.71 -10.05
CA LEU A 111 4.35 8.02 -10.83
C LEU A 111 4.41 6.51 -10.67
N GLU A 112 5.61 5.92 -10.66
CA GLU A 112 5.79 4.48 -10.44
C GLU A 112 5.43 4.08 -9.00
N ALA A 113 5.79 4.89 -8.00
CA ALA A 113 5.38 4.67 -6.62
C ALA A 113 3.85 4.74 -6.43
N VAL A 114 3.19 5.71 -7.08
CA VAL A 114 1.72 5.82 -7.13
C VAL A 114 1.10 4.64 -7.85
N GLU A 115 1.66 4.16 -8.95
CA GLU A 115 1.12 2.99 -9.66
C GLU A 115 1.14 1.73 -8.80
N ASP A 116 2.27 1.48 -8.14
CA ASP A 116 2.57 0.21 -7.52
C ASP A 116 2.04 0.08 -6.08
N HIS A 117 1.59 1.17 -5.44
CA HIS A 117 1.17 1.13 -4.03
C HIS A 117 0.04 0.11 -3.74
N THR A 118 -0.84 -0.16 -4.71
CA THR A 118 -1.96 -1.09 -4.53
C THR A 118 -1.55 -2.55 -4.64
N THR A 119 -0.50 -2.86 -5.40
CA THR A 119 -0.13 -4.24 -5.71
C THR A 119 1.27 -4.64 -5.26
N GLY A 120 2.08 -3.71 -4.77
CA GLY A 120 3.45 -3.95 -4.33
C GLY A 120 4.48 -3.38 -5.32
N PRO A 121 5.63 -2.86 -4.82
CA PRO A 121 6.74 -2.41 -5.65
C PRO A 121 7.32 -3.51 -6.54
N ARG A 122 7.77 -3.16 -7.74
CA ARG A 122 8.44 -4.10 -8.68
C ARG A 122 9.96 -4.21 -8.48
N GLY A 123 10.51 -3.46 -7.54
CA GLY A 123 11.96 -3.27 -7.38
C GLY A 123 12.50 -2.09 -8.19
N GLY A 124 13.72 -1.65 -7.87
CA GLY A 124 14.41 -0.54 -8.56
C GLY A 124 13.94 0.87 -8.17
N ASN A 125 12.82 1.00 -7.48
CA ASN A 125 12.30 2.27 -6.96
C ASN A 125 12.05 2.19 -5.44
N PRO A 126 12.99 2.65 -4.60
CA PRO A 126 12.85 2.58 -3.15
C PRO A 126 11.76 3.52 -2.60
N VAL A 127 11.37 4.56 -3.34
CA VAL A 127 10.24 5.44 -2.97
C VAL A 127 8.92 4.67 -2.97
N ALA A 128 8.74 3.74 -3.91
CA ALA A 128 7.56 2.87 -3.94
C ALA A 128 7.46 2.00 -2.67
N ALA A 129 8.59 1.55 -2.13
CA ALA A 129 8.62 0.81 -0.87
C ALA A 129 8.20 1.69 0.32
N CYS A 130 8.68 2.95 0.38
CA CYS A 130 8.26 3.90 1.42
C CYS A 130 6.74 4.10 1.41
N VAL A 131 6.16 4.33 0.23
CA VAL A 131 4.70 4.59 0.09
C VAL A 131 3.90 3.34 0.41
N TYR A 132 4.32 2.17 -0.10
CA TYR A 132 3.63 0.91 0.16
C TYR A 132 3.57 0.57 1.65
N VAL A 133 4.71 0.70 2.35
CA VAL A 133 4.78 0.47 3.79
C VAL A 133 3.99 1.53 4.56
N ALA A 134 4.07 2.81 4.15
CA ALA A 134 3.32 3.87 4.79
C ALA A 134 1.79 3.67 4.67
N ASP A 135 1.26 3.31 3.49
CA ASP A 135 -0.18 3.12 3.28
C ASP A 135 -0.80 2.04 4.18
N VAL A 136 -0.06 0.95 4.41
CA VAL A 136 -0.55 -0.16 5.25
C VAL A 136 -0.31 0.05 6.75
N SER A 137 0.58 0.97 7.14
CA SER A 137 1.04 1.12 8.53
C SER A 137 0.92 2.54 9.09
N GLU A 138 0.32 3.47 8.36
CA GLU A 138 0.07 4.82 8.85
C GLU A 138 -0.74 4.80 10.18
N PRO A 139 -0.46 5.70 11.15
CA PRO A 139 -0.97 5.57 12.52
C PRO A 139 -2.50 5.45 12.66
N GLY A 140 -3.27 6.03 11.73
CA GLY A 140 -4.73 5.96 11.70
C GLY A 140 -5.29 4.59 11.31
N ARG A 141 -4.45 3.66 10.81
CA ARG A 141 -4.85 2.25 10.57
C ARG A 141 -5.07 1.48 11.87
N GLY A 142 -4.36 1.85 12.95
CA GLY A 142 -4.40 1.14 14.23
C GLY A 142 -3.87 -0.30 14.20
N VAL A 143 -3.10 -0.65 13.16
CA VAL A 143 -2.47 -1.96 12.95
C VAL A 143 -1.10 -1.76 12.29
N ASN A 144 -0.26 -2.81 12.28
CA ASN A 144 1.06 -2.83 11.66
C ASN A 144 2.06 -1.83 12.27
N ASP A 145 1.95 -1.55 13.57
CA ASP A 145 2.86 -0.66 14.30
C ASP A 145 4.30 -1.18 14.29
N ASP A 146 4.47 -2.50 14.39
CA ASP A 146 5.74 -3.21 14.26
C ASP A 146 6.40 -3.00 12.89
N ILE A 147 5.62 -3.07 11.81
CA ILE A 147 6.09 -2.79 10.44
C ILE A 147 6.49 -1.32 10.31
N ARG A 148 5.70 -0.40 10.86
CA ARG A 148 6.01 1.04 10.85
C ARG A 148 7.34 1.32 11.56
N GLU A 149 7.55 0.75 12.74
CA GLU A 149 8.78 0.92 13.52
C GLU A 149 9.99 0.26 12.86
N LEU A 150 9.79 -0.88 12.18
CA LEU A 150 10.83 -1.53 11.40
C LEU A 150 11.23 -0.67 10.19
N ALA A 151 10.28 -0.04 9.53
CA ALA A 151 10.54 0.77 8.33
C ALA A 151 11.44 1.98 8.59
N LEU A 152 11.50 2.47 9.83
CA LEU A 152 12.37 3.58 10.24
C LEU A 152 13.83 3.16 10.47
N ARG A 153 14.15 1.88 10.37
CA ARG A 153 15.51 1.33 10.57
C ARG A 153 15.96 0.39 9.46
N ASP A 154 15.01 -0.31 8.85
CA ASP A 154 15.22 -1.28 7.77
C ASP A 154 13.96 -1.33 6.89
N LEU A 155 13.96 -0.52 5.82
CA LEU A 155 12.85 -0.46 4.86
C LEU A 155 12.65 -1.78 4.10
N GLU A 156 13.72 -2.49 3.78
CA GLU A 156 13.62 -3.74 3.03
C GLU A 156 12.94 -4.82 3.86
N ALA A 157 13.37 -4.99 5.12
CA ALA A 157 12.72 -5.92 6.04
C ALA A 157 11.26 -5.54 6.29
N ALA A 158 10.95 -4.25 6.47
CA ALA A 158 9.59 -3.77 6.64
C ALA A 158 8.71 -4.03 5.42
N LEU A 159 9.24 -3.82 4.21
CA LEU A 159 8.53 -4.13 2.97
C LEU A 159 8.19 -5.62 2.88
N ASN A 160 9.12 -6.50 3.23
CA ASN A 160 8.91 -7.93 3.24
C ASN A 160 7.78 -8.31 4.20
N CYS A 161 7.80 -7.77 5.43
CA CYS A 161 6.72 -7.94 6.41
C CYS A 161 5.38 -7.42 5.88
N ALA A 162 5.36 -6.26 5.23
CA ALA A 162 4.14 -5.67 4.67
C ALA A 162 3.52 -6.53 3.55
N ILE A 163 4.34 -7.09 2.67
CA ILE A 163 3.90 -8.00 1.60
C ILE A 163 3.33 -9.29 2.21
N VAL A 164 4.03 -9.90 3.16
CA VAL A 164 3.57 -11.12 3.86
C VAL A 164 2.24 -10.87 4.59
N SER A 165 2.15 -9.76 5.32
CA SER A 165 0.94 -9.36 6.06
C SER A 165 -0.26 -9.22 5.11
N LYS A 166 -0.09 -8.53 3.98
CA LYS A 166 -1.16 -8.36 2.97
C LYS A 166 -1.62 -9.68 2.37
N VAL A 167 -0.68 -10.55 1.96
CA VAL A 167 -1.03 -11.86 1.36
C VAL A 167 -1.77 -12.73 2.38
N THR A 168 -1.26 -12.79 3.60
CA THR A 168 -1.89 -13.54 4.70
C THR A 168 -3.31 -13.05 4.98
N TYR A 169 -3.50 -11.73 5.04
CA TYR A 169 -4.81 -11.13 5.21
C TYR A 169 -5.78 -11.51 4.10
N LEU A 170 -5.37 -11.36 2.83
CA LEU A 170 -6.24 -11.67 1.69
C LEU A 170 -6.62 -13.16 1.66
N GLN A 171 -5.66 -14.05 1.88
CA GLN A 171 -5.89 -15.49 1.94
C GLN A 171 -6.81 -15.88 3.10
N GLY A 172 -6.59 -15.33 4.30
CA GLY A 172 -7.43 -15.56 5.47
C GLY A 172 -8.87 -15.08 5.30
N ARG A 173 -9.11 -14.17 4.35
CA ARG A 173 -10.44 -13.66 3.98
C ARG A 173 -11.04 -14.36 2.76
N GLY A 174 -10.35 -15.34 2.17
CA GLY A 174 -10.77 -16.00 0.93
C GLY A 174 -10.76 -15.08 -0.30
N ILE A 175 -10.04 -13.96 -0.24
CA ILE A 175 -9.92 -13.00 -1.34
C ILE A 175 -8.74 -13.40 -2.23
N GLN A 176 -8.95 -13.42 -3.54
CA GLN A 176 -7.90 -13.74 -4.50
C GLN A 176 -6.78 -12.68 -4.46
N VAL A 177 -5.53 -13.13 -4.37
CA VAL A 177 -4.35 -12.26 -4.37
C VAL A 177 -4.04 -11.80 -5.79
N HIS A 178 -3.83 -10.50 -5.97
CA HIS A 178 -3.46 -9.95 -7.28
C HIS A 178 -2.14 -10.54 -7.80
N PRO A 179 -2.02 -10.92 -9.09
CA PRO A 179 -0.80 -11.53 -9.63
C PRO A 179 0.48 -10.72 -9.39
N ARG A 180 0.42 -9.39 -9.46
CA ARG A 180 1.57 -8.52 -9.13
C ARG A 180 2.00 -8.67 -7.66
N THR A 181 1.05 -8.71 -6.72
CA THR A 181 1.34 -8.95 -5.28
C THR A 181 1.87 -10.34 -5.04
N LEU A 182 1.32 -11.35 -5.72
CA LEU A 182 1.78 -12.73 -5.60
C LEU A 182 3.22 -12.89 -6.09
N ARG A 183 3.61 -12.22 -7.19
CA ARG A 183 5.00 -12.21 -7.67
C ARG A 183 5.94 -11.59 -6.64
N ALA A 184 5.56 -10.46 -6.05
CA ALA A 184 6.35 -9.82 -5.00
C ALA A 184 6.54 -10.76 -3.79
N TYR A 185 5.47 -11.44 -3.36
CA TYR A 185 5.52 -12.43 -2.27
C TYR A 185 6.40 -13.64 -2.59
N GLN A 186 6.30 -14.19 -3.80
CA GLN A 186 7.11 -15.33 -4.24
C GLN A 186 8.60 -14.98 -4.32
N ALA A 187 8.95 -13.76 -4.73
CA ALA A 187 10.33 -13.30 -4.77
C ALA A 187 11.01 -13.33 -3.39
N LEU A 188 10.25 -13.08 -2.31
CA LEU A 188 10.76 -13.19 -0.92
C LEU A 188 11.19 -14.63 -0.59
N SER A 189 10.40 -15.61 -1.05
CA SER A 189 10.64 -17.02 -0.76
C SER A 189 11.88 -17.57 -1.50
N CYS A 190 12.29 -16.94 -2.60
CA CYS A 190 13.47 -17.30 -3.37
C CYS A 190 14.76 -16.63 -2.86
N GLY A 191 14.68 -15.64 -1.97
CA GLY A 191 15.81 -14.86 -1.44
C GLY A 191 16.42 -15.33 -0.11
N GLY A 192 15.89 -16.41 0.48
CA GLY A 192 16.29 -16.92 1.79
C GLY A 192 15.14 -16.85 2.78
N GLN A 193 14.67 -18.02 3.24
CA GLN A 193 13.57 -18.09 4.19
C GLN A 193 13.99 -17.59 5.58
N PRO A 194 13.18 -16.76 6.27
CA PRO A 194 13.16 -16.82 7.71
C PRO A 194 12.45 -18.12 8.13
N ALA A 195 13.06 -18.83 9.07
CA ALA A 195 12.59 -20.12 9.57
C ALA A 195 11.11 -20.07 9.98
N VAL A 196 10.30 -20.92 9.36
CA VAL A 196 8.94 -21.22 9.83
C VAL A 196 9.06 -21.86 11.20
N VAL A 197 8.55 -21.18 12.23
CA VAL A 197 8.27 -21.81 13.53
C VAL A 197 7.12 -22.78 13.30
N THR A 198 7.45 -24.06 13.19
CA THR A 198 6.47 -25.15 13.18
C THR A 198 5.90 -25.30 14.59
N ALA A 199 4.61 -25.05 14.74
CA ALA A 199 3.87 -25.50 15.92
C ALA A 199 3.85 -27.05 15.94
N PRO A 200 3.97 -27.70 17.11
CA PRO A 200 4.02 -29.15 17.17
C PRO A 200 2.67 -29.76 16.78
N ALA A 201 2.75 -30.84 15.99
CA ALA A 201 1.61 -31.66 15.62
C ALA A 201 0.94 -32.26 16.88
N GLY A 202 -0.24 -31.74 17.22
CA GLY A 202 -1.17 -32.37 18.15
C GLY A 202 -2.01 -33.41 17.41
N GLY A 203 -1.97 -34.65 17.90
CA GLY A 203 -2.49 -35.84 17.24
C GLY A 203 -3.99 -35.85 16.95
N ALA A 204 -4.32 -36.69 15.97
CA ALA A 204 -5.66 -37.00 15.52
C ALA A 204 -6.55 -37.55 16.64
N LEU A 205 -7.80 -37.08 16.67
CA LEU A 205 -8.94 -37.92 17.00
C LEU A 205 -10.16 -37.43 16.22
N ALA A 206 -10.74 -38.32 15.43
CA ALA A 206 -12.07 -38.19 14.84
C ALA A 206 -12.79 -39.53 15.09
N PRO A 207 -14.10 -39.65 14.87
CA PRO A 207 -15.20 -38.72 15.16
C PRO A 207 -16.27 -39.43 16.03
N THR A 208 -17.14 -38.67 16.72
CA THR A 208 -18.41 -39.23 17.21
C THR A 208 -19.54 -38.21 17.08
N ALA A 209 -20.50 -38.53 16.20
CA ALA A 209 -21.91 -38.13 16.30
C ALA A 209 -22.68 -39.39 16.75
N PRO A 210 -23.83 -39.31 17.44
CA PRO A 210 -25.05 -38.71 16.87
C PRO A 210 -25.96 -37.89 17.84
N ASP A 211 -26.76 -36.98 17.24
CA ASP A 211 -28.19 -36.60 17.43
C ASP A 211 -28.97 -36.82 18.77
N PRO A 212 -30.21 -36.28 18.96
CA PRO A 212 -30.86 -35.05 18.46
C PRO A 212 -31.70 -34.28 19.54
N HIS A 213 -32.24 -33.12 19.15
CA HIS A 213 -33.48 -32.42 19.61
C HIS A 213 -33.47 -31.26 20.66
N PRO A 214 -34.41 -30.27 20.52
CA PRO A 214 -34.47 -28.94 21.17
C PRO A 214 -35.48 -28.89 22.37
N PRO A 215 -35.80 -27.79 23.11
CA PRO A 215 -36.35 -26.45 22.71
C PRO A 215 -35.66 -25.26 23.45
N THR A 216 -35.92 -23.96 23.24
CA THR A 216 -37.13 -23.12 22.99
C THR A 216 -36.73 -21.85 22.24
#